data_AF-A0A7C3WPY4-F1
#
_entry.id   AF-A0A7C3WPY4-F1
#
_cell.length_a   1.000
_cell.length_b   1.000
_cell.length_c   1.000
_cell.angle_alpha   90.00
_cell.angle_beta   90.00
_cell.angle_gamma   90.00
#
_symmetry.space_group_name_H-M   'P 1'
#
loop_
_entity.id
_entity.type
_entity.pdbx_description
1 polymer ?
#
loop_
_entity_poly.entity_id
_entity_poly.type
_entity_poly.pdbx_seq_one_letter_code
_entity_poly.pdbx_strand_id
1 'polypeptide(L)'
;MPGGNMPPGSQGLKGPAPGWPTPAPPSARPGVVATISPARTAGRKVARFIATQAAQSSMPLGADGKLPELRLKETPEDQAAAEQTKSYNPLVLVVAVCLSLGLSVVLILMDVSPGNPSLQQKKQRAREIIDAEYTGSPEGKELERYQLYLREALIAYHQGDYRKERQYYQKVLDMLRAERIDPKRGLTGSPARDKRLEEQITILLSGPP
;
A
#
# COMPACT_ATOMS: atom_id res chain seq x y z
N MET A 1 -58.48 -31.81 46.40
CA MET A 1 -58.87 -30.68 47.30
C MET A 1 -57.59 -30.13 47.93
N PRO A 2 -57.48 -28.80 48.17
CA PRO A 2 -57.04 -27.75 47.23
C PRO A 2 -55.81 -26.97 47.81
N GLY A 3 -55.19 -25.96 47.21
CA GLY A 3 -55.48 -25.08 46.06
C GLY A 3 -54.17 -24.54 45.43
N GLY A 4 -54.16 -23.93 44.24
CA GLY A 4 -54.72 -22.61 43.89
C GLY A 4 -53.64 -21.54 44.18
N ASN A 5 -53.09 -20.73 43.27
CA ASN A 5 -53.70 -19.94 42.19
C ASN A 5 -52.64 -19.49 41.14
N MET A 6 -53.15 -19.14 39.95
CA MET A 6 -52.45 -18.70 38.72
C MET A 6 -52.18 -17.16 38.62
N PRO A 7 -51.43 -16.69 37.58
CA PRO A 7 -50.96 -15.31 37.32
C PRO A 7 -51.98 -14.49 36.47
N PRO A 8 -51.73 -13.24 35.95
CA PRO A 8 -50.97 -13.02 34.70
C PRO A 8 -50.39 -11.59 34.45
N GLY A 9 -49.68 -11.43 33.32
CA GLY A 9 -49.44 -10.14 32.61
C GLY A 9 -48.31 -10.30 31.58
N SER A 10 -48.51 -10.66 30.30
CA SER A 10 -49.05 -9.87 29.16
C SER A 10 -48.30 -8.54 29.00
N GLN A 11 -47.69 -8.12 27.90
CA GLN A 11 -47.85 -8.27 26.43
C GLN A 11 -46.48 -7.89 25.79
N GLY A 12 -46.06 -8.15 24.56
CA GLY A 12 -46.72 -8.38 23.28
C GLY A 12 -45.87 -7.70 22.18
N LEU A 13 -45.59 -8.43 21.11
CA LEU A 13 -44.75 -8.10 19.95
C LEU A 13 -45.31 -6.98 19.04
N LYS A 14 -44.44 -6.24 18.32
CA LYS A 14 -44.69 -5.77 16.93
C LYS A 14 -43.45 -5.12 16.25
N GLY A 15 -43.01 -5.68 15.12
CA GLY A 15 -42.44 -4.90 13.99
C GLY A 15 -43.56 -4.56 12.98
N PRO A 16 -43.34 -4.00 11.75
CA PRO A 16 -42.10 -3.69 11.01
C PRO A 16 -42.03 -2.24 10.41
N ALA A 17 -40.99 -1.97 9.58
CA ALA A 17 -40.55 -0.72 8.86
C ALA A 17 -41.59 -0.10 7.86
N PRO A 18 -41.33 0.94 6.98
CA PRO A 18 -40.15 1.79 6.67
C PRO A 18 -40.45 3.33 6.47
N GLY A 19 -39.43 4.18 6.20
CA GLY A 19 -39.65 5.52 5.59
C GLY A 19 -38.55 6.58 5.77
N TRP A 20 -37.76 6.84 4.73
CA TRP A 20 -37.17 8.16 4.39
C TRP A 20 -37.95 8.70 3.15
N PRO A 21 -37.84 9.97 2.67
CA PRO A 21 -37.01 11.13 3.08
C PRO A 21 -37.84 12.43 3.31
N THR A 22 -37.32 13.53 3.88
CA THR A 22 -36.91 14.76 3.15
C THR A 22 -36.63 15.88 4.18
N PRO A 23 -35.53 16.64 4.05
CA PRO A 23 -35.55 18.05 4.43
C PRO A 23 -35.05 18.98 3.30
N ALA A 24 -35.82 20.03 3.05
CA ALA A 24 -35.41 21.27 2.39
C ALA A 24 -36.07 22.44 3.16
N PRO A 25 -35.64 23.72 3.05
CA PRO A 25 -34.55 24.29 2.25
C PRO A 25 -33.56 25.17 3.07
N PRO A 26 -32.47 25.67 2.46
CA PRO A 26 -31.48 26.53 3.10
C PRO A 26 -31.89 28.01 3.02
N SER A 27 -31.67 28.77 4.10
CA SER A 27 -31.76 30.23 4.08
C SER A 27 -30.46 30.83 4.60
N ALA A 28 -29.77 31.51 3.69
CA ALA A 28 -28.55 32.27 3.94
C ALA A 28 -28.85 33.50 4.81
N ARG A 29 -27.88 33.92 5.63
CA ARG A 29 -27.24 35.26 5.59
C ARG A 29 -26.28 35.48 6.78
N PRO A 30 -25.36 36.47 6.67
CA PRO A 30 -24.00 36.37 7.17
C PRO A 30 -23.68 37.33 8.32
N GLY A 31 -22.53 37.07 8.94
CA GLY A 31 -21.80 38.07 9.72
C GLY A 31 -21.74 37.74 11.21
N VAL A 32 -20.53 37.55 11.72
CA VAL A 32 -19.87 38.39 12.74
C VAL A 32 -18.78 37.54 13.42
N VAL A 33 -17.57 38.09 13.29
CA VAL A 33 -16.29 37.82 13.94
C VAL A 33 -16.38 37.05 15.27
N ALA A 34 -15.74 35.87 15.32
CA ALA A 34 -15.30 35.26 16.56
C ALA A 34 -13.78 35.04 16.50
N THR A 35 -13.09 35.79 17.36
CA THR A 35 -11.68 35.66 17.71
C THR A 35 -11.39 34.24 18.18
N ILE A 36 -10.49 33.52 17.51
CA ILE A 36 -9.97 32.24 18.00
C ILE A 36 -8.46 32.38 18.14
N SER A 37 -8.00 32.50 19.39
CA SER A 37 -6.60 32.26 19.76
C SER A 37 -6.26 30.79 19.45
N PRO A 38 -5.25 30.48 18.62
CA PRO A 38 -4.87 29.10 18.40
C PRO A 38 -3.97 28.60 19.54
N ALA A 39 -4.52 27.64 20.28
CA ALA A 39 -3.78 26.77 21.16
C ALA A 39 -2.65 26.07 20.40
N ARG A 40 -1.46 26.10 21.03
CA ARG A 40 -0.22 25.47 20.59
C ARG A 40 -0.41 23.96 20.50
N THR A 41 -0.28 23.37 19.31
CA THR A 41 -0.08 21.92 19.16
C THR A 41 0.92 21.61 18.05
N ALA A 42 1.68 20.55 18.32
CA ALA A 42 2.92 20.15 17.69
C ALA A 42 2.87 19.90 16.17
N GLY A 43 3.98 20.24 15.51
CA GLY A 43 4.60 19.34 14.53
C GLY A 43 3.92 19.18 13.17
N ARG A 44 3.51 20.27 12.51
CA ARG A 44 3.14 20.21 11.08
C ARG A 44 4.08 21.09 10.25
N LYS A 45 4.91 20.47 9.41
CA LYS A 45 5.78 21.17 8.44
C LYS A 45 4.89 21.68 7.31
N VAL A 46 4.46 22.93 7.41
CA VAL A 46 3.73 23.63 6.35
C VAL A 46 4.72 24.47 5.56
N ALA A 47 4.71 24.36 4.23
CA ALA A 47 5.53 25.19 3.36
C ALA A 47 5.16 26.66 3.57
N ARG A 48 6.14 27.46 3.98
CA ARG A 48 5.99 28.91 4.12
C ARG A 48 6.31 29.55 2.78
N PHE A 49 5.36 30.31 2.25
CA PHE A 49 5.56 31.14 1.08
C PHE A 49 6.54 32.27 1.45
N ILE A 50 7.74 32.26 0.87
CA ILE A 50 8.66 33.39 0.94
C ILE A 50 8.29 34.31 -0.20
N ALA A 51 7.59 35.39 0.11
CA ALA A 51 7.45 36.51 -0.83
C ALA A 51 8.84 37.13 -0.97
N THR A 52 9.51 36.89 -2.11
CA THR A 52 10.66 37.68 -2.52
C THR A 52 10.20 39.13 -2.61
N GLN A 53 10.65 39.90 -1.62
CA GLN A 53 10.53 41.34 -1.57
C GLN A 53 10.88 41.90 -2.95
N ALA A 54 9.91 42.57 -3.58
CA ALA A 54 10.16 43.34 -4.79
C ALA A 54 11.35 44.25 -4.51
N ALA A 55 12.45 44.03 -5.25
CA ALA A 55 13.63 44.87 -5.17
C ALA A 55 13.21 46.28 -5.55
N GLN A 56 12.98 47.14 -4.55
CA GLN A 56 12.92 48.57 -4.74
C GLN A 56 14.35 49.03 -5.02
N SER A 57 14.76 48.90 -6.28
CA SER A 57 16.03 49.41 -6.78
C SER A 57 15.90 50.92 -6.96
N SER A 58 15.94 51.68 -5.86
CA SER A 58 16.12 53.13 -5.91
C SER A 58 17.62 53.42 -6.06
N MET A 59 18.11 53.36 -7.30
CA MET A 59 19.48 53.74 -7.62
C MET A 59 19.55 55.27 -7.67
N PRO A 60 20.46 55.94 -6.93
CA PRO A 60 20.51 57.39 -6.90
C PRO A 60 20.91 57.92 -8.28
N LEU A 61 20.01 58.68 -8.89
CA LEU A 61 20.26 59.42 -10.13
C LEU A 61 21.28 60.52 -9.83
N GLY A 62 22.31 60.64 -10.68
CA GLY A 62 23.19 61.81 -10.67
C GLY A 62 22.38 63.09 -10.94
N ALA A 63 22.82 64.21 -10.39
CA ALA A 63 22.07 65.48 -10.37
C ALA A 63 21.64 66.02 -11.75
N ASP A 64 22.22 65.51 -12.85
CA ASP A 64 21.94 65.95 -14.22
C ASP A 64 21.18 64.91 -15.08
N GLY A 65 20.61 63.85 -14.49
CA GLY A 65 19.74 62.91 -15.20
C GLY A 65 20.42 62.10 -16.33
N LYS A 66 21.76 62.09 -16.40
CA LYS A 66 22.53 61.21 -17.27
C LYS A 66 23.03 59.99 -16.50
N LEU A 67 22.94 58.82 -17.14
CA LEU A 67 23.51 57.57 -16.65
C LEU A 67 25.04 57.76 -16.48
N PRO A 68 25.63 57.35 -15.35
CA PRO A 68 27.08 57.36 -15.21
C PRO A 68 27.67 56.45 -16.30
N GLU A 69 28.59 56.99 -17.11
CA GLU A 69 29.35 56.20 -18.06
C GLU A 69 30.13 55.15 -17.28
N LEU A 70 29.68 53.90 -17.37
CA LEU A 70 30.37 52.71 -16.87
C LEU A 70 31.70 52.61 -17.61
N ARG A 71 32.75 53.21 -17.04
CA ARG A 71 34.13 52.87 -17.39
C ARG A 71 34.41 51.51 -16.75
N LEU A 72 34.29 50.46 -17.57
CA LEU A 72 34.83 49.14 -17.26
C LEU A 72 36.33 49.31 -17.01
N LYS A 73 36.74 49.34 -15.74
CA LYS A 73 38.11 48.99 -15.38
C LYS A 73 38.21 47.49 -15.65
N GLU A 74 38.68 47.11 -16.83
CA GLU A 74 39.29 45.79 -17.01
C GLU A 74 40.55 45.76 -16.14
N THR A 75 40.40 45.30 -14.91
CA THR A 75 41.50 44.73 -14.15
C THR A 75 41.92 43.45 -14.85
N PRO A 76 43.17 43.31 -15.32
CA PRO A 76 43.66 42.11 -15.99
C PRO A 76 43.97 41.00 -14.96
N GLU A 77 43.10 40.81 -13.97
CA GLU A 77 43.29 39.82 -12.89
C GLU A 77 42.18 38.76 -12.83
N ASP A 78 41.12 38.89 -13.65
CA ASP A 78 40.03 37.90 -13.73
C ASP A 78 40.09 36.97 -14.96
N GLN A 79 41.21 36.95 -15.70
CA GLN A 79 41.48 35.90 -16.70
C GLN A 79 42.16 34.65 -16.09
N ALA A 80 42.32 34.57 -14.77
CA ALA A 80 42.92 33.41 -14.09
C ALA A 80 41.90 32.45 -13.44
N ALA A 81 40.61 32.80 -13.39
CA ALA A 81 39.58 31.95 -12.76
C ALA A 81 38.65 31.25 -13.77
N ALA A 82 38.82 31.51 -15.07
CA ALA A 82 37.97 30.98 -16.12
C ALA A 82 38.68 29.94 -17.00
N GLU A 83 39.60 29.14 -16.48
CA GLU A 83 40.20 28.05 -17.28
C GLU A 83 40.80 26.93 -16.42
N GLN A 84 40.08 26.48 -15.38
CA GLN A 84 40.24 25.07 -14.99
C GLN A 84 39.49 24.24 -16.02
N THR A 85 40.13 24.01 -17.17
CA THR A 85 39.83 22.89 -18.05
C THR A 85 40.02 21.63 -17.23
N LYS A 86 38.97 21.25 -16.49
CA LYS A 86 38.91 20.01 -15.74
C LYS A 86 39.05 18.92 -16.77
N SER A 87 40.26 18.39 -16.91
CA SER A 87 40.61 17.37 -17.88
C SER A 87 39.89 16.09 -17.47
N TYR A 88 38.66 15.94 -17.95
CA TYR A 88 37.91 14.72 -17.75
C TYR A 88 38.64 13.62 -18.50
N ASN A 89 39.16 12.64 -17.75
CA ASN A 89 39.82 11.49 -18.35
C ASN A 89 38.80 10.80 -19.27
N PRO A 90 39.06 10.69 -20.59
CA PRO A 90 38.11 10.13 -21.55
C PRO A 90 37.66 8.71 -21.17
N LEU A 91 38.51 7.98 -20.45
CA LEU A 91 38.23 6.64 -19.94
C LEU A 91 37.10 6.66 -18.89
N VAL A 92 37.06 7.68 -18.02
CA VAL A 92 35.99 7.85 -17.03
C VAL A 92 34.66 8.13 -17.71
N LEU A 93 34.68 8.89 -18.81
CA LEU A 93 33.49 9.22 -19.59
C LEU A 93 32.93 7.97 -20.28
N VAL A 94 33.81 7.15 -20.89
CA VAL A 94 33.43 5.85 -21.47
C VAL A 94 32.87 4.92 -20.41
N VAL A 95 33.52 4.80 -19.25
CA VAL A 95 33.02 3.96 -18.14
C VAL A 95 31.65 4.44 -17.68
N ALA A 96 31.46 5.75 -17.45
CA ALA A 96 30.18 6.30 -17.02
C ALA A 96 29.05 6.02 -18.03
N VAL A 97 29.34 6.12 -19.34
CA VAL A 97 28.39 5.80 -20.42
C VAL A 97 28.09 4.30 -20.48
N CYS A 98 29.10 3.45 -20.36
CA CYS A 98 28.90 2.00 -20.31
C CYS A 98 28.09 1.58 -19.08
N LEU A 99 28.32 2.21 -17.93
CA LEU A 99 27.61 1.92 -16.69
C LEU A 99 26.15 2.39 -16.77
N SER A 100 25.87 3.55 -17.36
CA SER A 100 24.50 4.04 -17.56
C SER A 100 23.71 3.17 -18.55
N LEU A 101 24.34 2.77 -19.66
CA LEU A 101 23.75 1.82 -20.62
C LEU A 101 23.54 0.44 -20.00
N GLY A 102 24.54 -0.07 -19.29
CA GLY A 102 24.46 -1.36 -18.59
C GLY A 102 23.34 -1.37 -17.55
N LEU A 103 23.24 -0.33 -16.72
CA LEU A 103 22.16 -0.19 -15.75
C LEU A 103 20.78 -0.13 -16.43
N SER A 104 20.67 0.57 -17.56
CA SER A 104 19.42 0.62 -18.35
C SER A 104 19.00 -0.77 -18.85
N VAL A 105 19.93 -1.56 -19.40
CA VAL A 105 19.65 -2.94 -19.84
C VAL A 105 19.24 -3.83 -18.67
N VAL A 106 19.92 -3.71 -17.52
CA VAL A 106 19.58 -4.46 -16.31
C VAL A 106 18.17 -4.11 -15.83
N LEU A 107 17.80 -2.82 -15.84
CA LEU A 107 16.46 -2.38 -15.45
C LEU A 107 15.35 -2.81 -16.43
N ILE A 108 15.67 -3.04 -17.70
CA ILE A 108 14.72 -3.59 -18.68
C ILE A 108 14.51 -5.10 -18.45
N LEU A 109 15.56 -5.82 -18.05
CA LEU A 109 15.50 -7.26 -17.80
C LEU A 109 14.91 -7.59 -16.42
N MET A 110 15.14 -6.73 -15.42
CA MET A 110 14.37 -6.77 -14.20
C MET A 110 12.99 -6.21 -14.49
N ASP A 111 11.99 -7.08 -14.58
CA ASP A 111 10.58 -6.68 -14.66
C ASP A 111 10.15 -6.00 -13.35
N VAL A 112 10.59 -4.74 -13.17
CA VAL A 112 10.15 -3.82 -12.13
C VAL A 112 8.87 -3.19 -12.65
N SER A 113 7.84 -4.00 -12.87
CA SER A 113 6.51 -3.51 -13.21
C SER A 113 5.78 -3.20 -11.90
N PRO A 114 5.58 -1.93 -11.51
CA PRO A 114 4.86 -1.59 -10.28
C PRO A 114 3.34 -1.83 -10.36
N GLY A 115 2.83 -2.49 -11.40
CA GLY A 115 1.40 -2.51 -11.73
C GLY A 115 0.66 -3.84 -11.55
N ASN A 116 1.30 -5.00 -11.75
CA ASN A 116 0.61 -6.29 -11.59
C ASN A 116 1.64 -7.41 -11.39
N PRO A 117 1.67 -8.10 -10.24
CA PRO A 117 2.57 -9.23 -10.08
C PRO A 117 2.21 -10.31 -11.11
N SER A 118 3.23 -10.92 -11.71
CA SER A 118 3.02 -11.99 -12.68
C SER A 118 2.23 -13.15 -12.07
N LEU A 119 1.57 -13.97 -12.90
CA LEU A 119 0.83 -15.14 -12.39
C LEU A 119 1.75 -16.05 -11.55
N GLN A 120 3.00 -16.21 -11.97
CA GLN A 120 4.01 -16.97 -11.22
C GLN A 120 4.32 -16.34 -9.87
N GLN A 121 4.49 -15.02 -9.80
CA GLN A 121 4.70 -14.31 -8.53
C GLN A 121 3.48 -14.43 -7.61
N LYS A 122 2.25 -14.36 -8.14
CA LYS A 122 1.02 -14.57 -7.37
C LYS A 122 0.95 -15.99 -6.78
N LYS A 123 1.29 -17.00 -7.58
CA LYS A 123 1.37 -18.40 -7.12
C LYS A 123 2.44 -18.56 -6.04
N GLN A 124 3.63 -18.00 -6.25
CA GLN A 124 4.71 -18.09 -5.28
C GLN A 124 4.32 -17.46 -3.94
N ARG A 125 3.74 -16.24 -3.96
CA ARG A 125 3.19 -15.60 -2.76
C ARG A 125 2.09 -16.43 -2.09
N ALA A 126 1.20 -17.05 -2.86
CA ALA A 126 0.17 -17.91 -2.30
C ALA A 126 0.77 -19.13 -1.56
N ARG A 127 1.84 -19.74 -2.08
CA ARG A 127 2.57 -20.81 -1.38
C ARG A 127 3.20 -20.33 -0.09
N GLU A 128 3.86 -19.18 -0.12
CA GLU A 128 4.48 -18.57 1.06
C GLU A 128 3.46 -18.26 2.15
N ILE A 129 2.28 -17.73 1.79
CA ILE A 129 1.19 -17.48 2.74
C ILE A 129 0.66 -18.80 3.31
N ILE A 130 0.49 -19.83 2.48
CA ILE A 130 0.02 -21.14 2.92
C ILE A 130 0.99 -21.76 3.93
N ASP A 131 2.28 -21.72 3.64
CA ASP A 131 3.31 -22.26 4.52
C ASP A 131 3.41 -21.47 5.83
N ALA A 132 3.44 -20.13 5.77
CA ALA A 132 3.57 -19.31 6.96
C ALA A 132 2.35 -19.41 7.91
N GLU A 133 1.14 -19.48 7.38
CA GLU A 133 -0.09 -19.35 8.18
C GLU A 133 -0.78 -20.69 8.52
N TYR A 134 -0.59 -21.74 7.72
CA TYR A 134 -1.43 -22.96 7.80
C TYR A 134 -0.67 -24.28 8.00
N THR A 135 0.64 -24.35 7.74
CA THR A 135 1.42 -25.60 7.95
C THR A 135 1.96 -25.73 9.38
N GLY A 136 1.93 -24.64 10.16
CA GLY A 136 2.35 -24.63 11.56
C GLY A 136 1.40 -25.41 12.48
N SER A 137 1.96 -26.18 13.41
CA SER A 137 1.20 -26.76 14.51
C SER A 137 0.97 -25.69 15.57
N PRO A 138 -0.28 -25.34 15.91
CA PRO A 138 -0.51 -24.54 17.11
C PRO A 138 -0.01 -25.31 18.34
N GLU A 139 0.75 -24.63 19.19
CA GLU A 139 1.52 -25.18 20.32
C GLU A 139 0.82 -26.36 21.01
N GLY A 140 1.40 -27.56 20.87
CA GLY A 140 0.97 -28.77 21.59
C GLY A 140 -0.23 -29.53 21.01
N LYS A 141 -0.80 -29.13 19.87
CA LYS A 141 -1.81 -29.92 19.15
C LYS A 141 -1.21 -30.76 18.03
N GLU A 142 -1.74 -31.96 17.87
CA GLU A 142 -1.50 -32.82 16.71
C GLU A 142 -1.88 -32.08 15.42
N LEU A 143 -1.11 -32.30 14.35
CA LEU A 143 -1.38 -31.67 13.06
C LEU A 143 -2.74 -32.14 12.54
N GLU A 144 -3.58 -31.17 12.19
CA GLU A 144 -4.87 -31.46 11.59
C GLU A 144 -4.69 -32.09 10.21
N ARG A 145 -5.64 -32.94 9.78
CA ARG A 145 -5.53 -33.67 8.50
C ARG A 145 -5.29 -32.76 7.30
N TYR A 146 -5.89 -31.57 7.29
CA TYR A 146 -5.68 -30.59 6.22
C TYR A 146 -4.26 -30.03 6.19
N GLN A 147 -3.62 -29.86 7.35
CA GLN A 147 -2.24 -29.37 7.44
C GLN A 147 -1.27 -30.40 6.87
N LEU A 148 -1.53 -31.69 7.09
CA LEU A 148 -0.75 -32.77 6.48
C LEU A 148 -0.81 -32.71 4.95
N TYR A 149 -2.00 -32.55 4.37
CA TYR A 149 -2.13 -32.43 2.91
C TYR A 149 -1.48 -31.16 2.36
N LEU A 150 -1.54 -30.03 3.07
CA LEU A 150 -0.83 -28.81 2.65
C LEU A 150 0.69 -29.02 2.65
N ARG A 151 1.22 -29.69 3.66
CA ARG A 151 2.64 -30.04 3.73
C ARG A 151 3.05 -30.99 2.60
N GLU A 152 2.28 -32.03 2.34
CA GLU A 152 2.52 -32.95 1.22
C GLU A 152 2.45 -32.24 -0.14
N ALA A 153 1.54 -31.27 -0.29
CA ALA A 153 1.46 -30.45 -1.51
C ALA A 153 2.75 -29.63 -1.72
N LEU A 154 3.29 -29.01 -0.66
CA LEU A 154 4.54 -28.26 -0.72
C LEU A 154 5.74 -29.17 -1.02
N ILE A 155 5.78 -30.36 -0.41
CA ILE A 155 6.83 -31.35 -0.70
C ILE A 155 6.76 -31.76 -2.18
N ALA A 156 5.58 -32.07 -2.71
CA ALA A 156 5.40 -32.41 -4.12
C ALA A 156 5.83 -31.26 -5.05
N TYR A 157 5.54 -30.01 -4.68
CA TYR A 157 6.02 -28.83 -5.40
C TYR A 157 7.55 -28.76 -5.46
N HIS A 158 8.23 -28.94 -4.33
CA HIS A 158 9.70 -28.94 -4.30
C HIS A 158 10.33 -30.10 -5.08
N GLN A 159 9.60 -31.21 -5.24
CA GLN A 159 9.98 -32.34 -6.09
C GLN A 159 9.68 -32.11 -7.59
N GLY A 160 8.99 -31.03 -7.95
CA GLY A 160 8.54 -30.75 -9.32
C GLY A 160 7.32 -31.57 -9.75
N ASP A 161 6.65 -32.27 -8.84
CA ASP A 161 5.44 -33.05 -9.12
C ASP A 161 4.18 -32.18 -8.96
N TYR A 162 3.97 -31.30 -9.94
CA TYR A 162 2.83 -30.36 -9.97
C TYR A 162 1.47 -31.06 -10.04
N ARG A 163 1.43 -32.32 -10.48
CA ARG A 163 0.17 -33.09 -10.53
C ARG A 163 -0.26 -33.50 -9.13
N LYS A 164 0.67 -34.06 -8.34
CA LYS A 164 0.38 -34.40 -6.94
C LYS A 164 0.11 -33.17 -6.10
N GLU A 165 0.86 -32.08 -6.29
CA GLU A 165 0.60 -30.78 -5.64
C GLU A 165 -0.87 -30.38 -5.80
N ARG A 166 -1.38 -30.38 -7.04
CA ARG A 166 -2.78 -30.05 -7.34
C ARG A 166 -3.78 -30.99 -6.68
N GLN A 167 -3.51 -32.29 -6.68
CA GLN A 167 -4.40 -33.29 -6.06
C GLN A 167 -4.53 -33.07 -4.55
N TYR A 168 -3.43 -32.77 -3.87
CA TYR A 168 -3.46 -32.48 -2.43
C TYR A 168 -4.20 -31.17 -2.14
N TYR A 169 -3.99 -30.12 -2.94
CA TYR A 169 -4.75 -28.88 -2.80
C TYR A 169 -6.26 -29.06 -3.07
N GLN A 170 -6.65 -29.90 -4.03
CA GLN A 170 -8.05 -30.24 -4.26
C GLN A 170 -8.68 -30.95 -3.07
N LYS A 171 -7.98 -31.93 -2.46
CA LYS A 171 -8.45 -32.59 -1.23
C LYS A 171 -8.69 -31.59 -0.10
N VAL A 172 -7.81 -30.58 0.04
CA VAL A 172 -8.00 -29.52 1.05
C VAL A 172 -9.24 -28.68 0.75
N LEU A 173 -9.48 -28.31 -0.51
CA LEU A 173 -10.70 -27.60 -0.90
C LEU A 173 -11.96 -28.43 -0.63
N ASP A 174 -11.93 -29.73 -0.90
CA ASP A 174 -13.08 -30.61 -0.65
C ASP A 174 -13.40 -30.67 0.85
N MET A 175 -12.38 -30.73 1.71
CA MET A 175 -12.57 -30.67 3.17
C MET A 175 -13.09 -29.31 3.63
N LEU A 176 -12.57 -28.20 3.09
CA LEU A 176 -13.06 -26.85 3.40
C LEU A 176 -14.54 -26.70 3.02
N ARG A 177 -14.95 -27.28 1.88
CA ARG A 177 -16.35 -27.25 1.42
C ARG A 177 -17.25 -28.15 2.24
N ALA A 178 -16.76 -29.32 2.66
CA ALA A 178 -17.49 -30.22 3.55
C ALA A 178 -17.77 -29.56 4.91
N GLU A 179 -16.78 -28.89 5.49
CA GLU A 179 -16.91 -28.23 6.80
C GLU A 179 -17.75 -26.94 6.73
N ARG A 180 -17.91 -26.34 5.55
CA ARG A 180 -18.72 -25.12 5.35
C ARG A 180 -20.19 -25.29 5.74
N ILE A 181 -20.67 -26.53 5.80
CA ILE A 181 -22.02 -26.87 6.23
C ILE A 181 -22.23 -26.51 7.71
N ASP A 182 -21.16 -26.55 8.53
CA ASP A 182 -21.18 -26.21 9.96
C ASP A 182 -20.42 -24.89 10.24
N PRO A 183 -21.10 -23.72 10.14
CA PRO A 183 -20.46 -22.41 10.10
C PRO A 183 -19.83 -21.92 11.42
N LYS A 184 -19.92 -22.71 12.50
CA LYS A 184 -19.55 -22.26 13.86
C LYS A 184 -18.07 -22.48 14.21
N ARG A 185 -17.38 -23.42 13.56
CA ARG A 185 -16.01 -23.81 13.93
C ARG A 185 -15.00 -23.58 12.82
N GLY A 186 -15.34 -23.90 11.56
CA GLY A 186 -14.43 -23.79 10.42
C GLY A 186 -13.24 -24.75 10.53
N LEU A 187 -12.68 -25.16 9.39
CA LEU A 187 -11.62 -26.17 9.34
C LEU A 187 -10.32 -25.67 10.00
N THR A 188 -10.04 -24.38 9.85
CA THR A 188 -8.86 -23.70 10.41
C THR A 188 -9.15 -22.98 11.74
N GLY A 189 -10.33 -23.23 12.33
CA GLY A 189 -10.80 -22.58 13.55
C GLY A 189 -11.47 -21.22 13.35
N SER A 190 -11.51 -20.70 12.11
CA SER A 190 -12.35 -19.54 11.79
C SER A 190 -12.78 -19.53 10.31
N PRO A 191 -14.02 -19.14 10.00
CA PRO A 191 -14.52 -19.10 8.62
C PRO A 191 -13.81 -18.06 7.75
N ALA A 192 -13.22 -17.02 8.36
CA ALA A 192 -12.44 -16.02 7.64
C ALA A 192 -11.10 -16.58 7.14
N ARG A 193 -10.41 -17.37 7.97
CA ARG A 193 -9.19 -18.08 7.58
C ARG A 193 -9.46 -19.14 6.53
N ASP A 194 -10.58 -19.86 6.64
CA ASP A 194 -10.99 -20.85 5.63
C ASP A 194 -11.19 -20.20 4.25
N LYS A 195 -11.88 -19.05 4.18
CA LYS A 195 -12.04 -18.30 2.93
C LYS A 195 -10.70 -17.84 2.36
N ARG A 196 -9.81 -17.33 3.21
CA ARG A 196 -8.48 -16.87 2.78
C ARG A 196 -7.64 -18.01 2.25
N LEU A 197 -7.70 -19.18 2.88
CA LEU A 197 -7.03 -20.40 2.41
C LEU A 197 -7.60 -20.86 1.06
N GLU A 198 -8.92 -20.88 0.91
CA GLU A 198 -9.59 -21.19 -0.36
C GLU A 198 -9.14 -20.26 -1.49
N GLU A 199 -9.04 -18.95 -1.23
CA GLU A 199 -8.54 -17.97 -2.20
C GLU A 199 -7.09 -18.26 -2.61
N GLN A 200 -6.19 -18.53 -1.66
CA GLN A 200 -4.79 -18.85 -1.98
C GLN A 200 -4.68 -20.13 -2.81
N ILE A 201 -5.41 -21.19 -2.44
CA ILE A 201 -5.42 -22.45 -3.19
C ILE A 201 -6.00 -22.22 -4.59
N THR A 202 -7.05 -21.42 -4.71
CA THR A 202 -7.65 -21.10 -6.02
C THR A 202 -6.66 -20.38 -6.92
N ILE A 203 -5.84 -19.46 -6.39
CA ILE A 203 -4.75 -18.81 -7.14
C ILE A 203 -3.75 -19.87 -7.65
N LEU A 204 -3.37 -20.85 -6.83
CA LEU A 204 -2.44 -21.92 -7.22
C LEU A 204 -3.00 -22.83 -8.32
N LEU A 205 -4.30 -23.13 -8.24
CA LEU A 205 -5.00 -23.93 -9.24
C LEU A 205 -5.34 -23.15 -10.52
N SER A 206 -5.35 -21.81 -10.46
CA SER A 206 -5.62 -20.97 -11.62
C SER A 206 -4.41 -20.97 -12.58
N GLY A 207 -4.61 -21.56 -13.76
CA GLY A 207 -3.61 -21.61 -14.84
C GLY A 207 -2.96 -23.00 -15.03
N PRO A 208 -2.16 -23.16 -16.10
CA PRO A 208 -1.47 -24.42 -16.41
C PRO A 208 -0.39 -24.76 -15.35
N PRO A 209 -0.02 -26.06 -15.22
CA PRO A 209 1.07 -26.50 -14.35
C PRO A 209 2.39 -25.91 -14.79
#